data_AF-A0A1F8NP01-F1
#
_entry.id   AF-A0A1F8NP01-F1
#
_cell.length_a   1.000
_cell.length_b   1.000
_cell.length_c   1.000
_cell.angle_alpha   90.00
_cell.angle_beta   90.00
_cell.angle_gamma   90.00
#
_symmetry.space_group_name_H-M   'P 1'
#
loop_
_entity.id
_entity.type
_entity.pdbx_description
1 polymer ?
#
loop_
_entity_poly.entity_id
_entity_poly.type
_entity_poly.pdbx_seq_one_letter_code
_entity_poly.pdbx_strand_id
1 'polypeptide(L)'
;MADRSVTIVLPSGGARQAEVPDDVAVRDLLAELAGLLKLPTVGPDGRPMGYRLDSKALGRELGEEETLSSAGVPGEDRLVLTADITAGAGLEQSPRMRRLLGDYERMRELAARSDLIRFEAETPRSGAPPERYVVTFTCKGIIGVDRRGRPHYGEHHQVEIYLHNQYPQRWPGLKWLTPIWHPNIHHLNGSVCIDAAWWTASRSLDRLVVMLGEMVQYKNFHDDPTKPPFPWDPEAARWCRDYRTKSPQAFPVDRRELLRPERIKLDAPPKKRPRIQLK
;
A
#
# COMPACT_ATOMS: atom_id res chain seq x y z
N MET A 1 -38.62 -2.81 -32.60
CA MET A 1 -39.41 -2.27 -31.49
C MET A 1 -40.30 -3.36 -30.90
N ALA A 2 -39.68 -4.32 -30.24
CA ALA A 2 -40.35 -5.12 -29.24
C ALA A 2 -39.69 -4.79 -27.89
N ASP A 3 -40.46 -4.25 -26.95
CA ASP A 3 -39.96 -4.05 -25.61
C ASP A 3 -39.79 -5.43 -24.94
N ARG A 4 -38.70 -5.59 -24.20
CA ARG A 4 -38.42 -6.80 -23.43
C ARG A 4 -38.51 -6.50 -21.96
N SER A 5 -39.33 -7.28 -21.28
CA SER A 5 -39.32 -7.33 -19.82
C SER A 5 -38.05 -8.04 -19.36
N VAL A 6 -37.27 -7.37 -18.51
CA VAL A 6 -36.03 -7.88 -17.91
C VAL A 6 -35.93 -7.46 -16.45
N THR A 7 -35.08 -8.14 -15.69
CA THR A 7 -34.71 -7.73 -14.33
C THR A 7 -33.32 -7.11 -14.33
N ILE A 8 -33.23 -5.82 -14.03
CA ILE A 8 -31.95 -5.11 -13.83
C ILE A 8 -31.48 -5.32 -12.39
N VAL A 9 -30.32 -5.96 -12.21
CA VAL A 9 -29.65 -6.09 -10.91
C VAL A 9 -28.67 -4.92 -10.75
N LEU A 10 -28.85 -4.15 -9.69
CA LEU A 10 -28.09 -2.94 -9.41
C LEU A 10 -26.75 -3.26 -8.72
N PRO A 11 -25.72 -2.41 -8.86
CA PRO A 11 -24.45 -2.56 -8.15
C PRO A 11 -24.58 -2.60 -6.62
N SER A 12 -25.63 -1.97 -6.07
CA SER A 12 -25.94 -1.94 -4.63
C SER A 12 -26.59 -3.22 -4.11
N GLY A 13 -26.85 -4.21 -4.97
CA GLY A 13 -27.45 -5.50 -4.62
C GLY A 13 -28.97 -5.57 -4.73
N GLY A 14 -29.65 -4.46 -5.02
CA GLY A 14 -31.09 -4.45 -5.33
C GLY A 14 -31.39 -4.91 -6.76
N ALA A 15 -32.64 -5.25 -7.06
CA ALA A 15 -33.08 -5.59 -8.41
C ALA A 15 -34.41 -4.90 -8.75
N ARG A 16 -34.63 -4.56 -10.02
CA ARG A 16 -35.86 -3.93 -10.51
C ARG A 16 -36.27 -4.55 -11.84
N GLN A 17 -37.57 -4.80 -12.01
CA GLN A 17 -38.11 -5.13 -13.33
C GLN A 17 -38.23 -3.86 -14.17
N ALA A 18 -37.94 -3.98 -15.46
CA ALA A 18 -38.03 -2.91 -16.44
C ALA A 18 -38.41 -3.47 -17.80
N GLU A 19 -39.18 -2.70 -18.56
CA GLU A 19 -39.35 -2.91 -20.00
C GLU A 19 -38.31 -2.05 -20.72
N VAL A 20 -37.48 -2.70 -21.55
CA VAL A 20 -36.39 -2.06 -22.27
C VAL A 20 -36.47 -2.38 -23.77
N PRO A 21 -36.19 -1.42 -24.66
CA PRO A 21 -36.20 -1.67 -26.09
C PRO A 21 -35.10 -2.66 -26.48
N ASP A 22 -35.42 -3.61 -27.35
CA ASP A 22 -34.50 -4.69 -27.72
C ASP A 22 -33.60 -4.41 -28.92
N ASP A 23 -33.82 -3.29 -29.61
CA ASP A 23 -33.13 -2.86 -30.82
C ASP A 23 -32.17 -1.68 -30.60
N VAL A 24 -32.05 -1.19 -29.37
CA VAL A 24 -31.11 -0.13 -28.98
C VAL A 24 -29.76 -0.73 -28.59
N ALA A 25 -28.68 -0.06 -28.98
CA ALA A 25 -27.32 -0.46 -28.62
C ALA A 25 -27.12 -0.38 -27.10
N VAL A 26 -26.39 -1.35 -26.54
CA VAL A 26 -26.15 -1.48 -25.10
C VAL A 26 -25.53 -0.21 -24.52
N ARG A 27 -24.63 0.49 -25.23
CA ARG A 27 -24.06 1.77 -24.76
C ARG A 27 -25.11 2.85 -24.49
N ASP A 28 -26.12 2.95 -25.35
CA ASP A 28 -27.16 3.97 -25.27
C ASP A 28 -28.17 3.57 -24.19
N LEU A 29 -28.48 2.27 -24.09
CA LEU A 29 -29.28 1.70 -23.01
C LEU A 29 -28.64 1.95 -21.64
N LEU A 30 -27.32 1.79 -21.51
CA LEU A 30 -26.56 2.03 -20.28
C LEU A 30 -26.61 3.50 -19.85
N ALA A 31 -26.49 4.44 -20.81
CA ALA A 31 -26.58 5.87 -20.54
C ALA A 31 -27.96 6.26 -19.97
N GLU A 32 -29.03 5.75 -20.58
CA GLU A 32 -30.41 5.98 -20.11
C GLU A 32 -30.67 5.32 -18.74
N LEU A 33 -30.25 4.07 -18.56
CA LEU A 33 -30.39 3.36 -17.29
C LEU A 33 -29.67 4.09 -16.15
N ALA A 34 -28.46 4.60 -16.39
CA ALA A 34 -27.71 5.37 -15.38
C ALA A 34 -28.47 6.63 -14.96
N GLY A 35 -29.07 7.35 -15.92
CA GLY A 35 -29.90 8.54 -15.66
C GLY A 35 -31.16 8.21 -14.85
N LEU A 36 -31.95 7.24 -15.32
CA LEU A 36 -33.23 6.85 -14.71
C LEU A 36 -33.06 6.29 -13.30
N LEU A 37 -32.04 5.46 -13.08
CA LEU A 37 -31.76 4.83 -11.80
C LEU A 37 -30.99 5.73 -10.84
N LYS A 38 -30.67 6.98 -11.26
CA LYS A 38 -29.87 7.96 -10.51
C LYS A 38 -28.54 7.36 -10.02
N LEU A 39 -27.91 6.57 -10.88
CA LEU A 39 -26.65 5.94 -10.56
C LEU A 39 -25.54 6.98 -10.63
N PRO A 40 -24.51 6.88 -9.76
CA PRO A 40 -23.44 7.86 -9.79
C PRO A 40 -22.68 7.81 -11.12
N THR A 41 -22.68 8.91 -11.86
CA THR A 41 -21.89 9.06 -13.09
C THR A 41 -20.49 9.58 -12.80
N VAL A 42 -20.19 9.85 -11.52
CA VAL A 42 -18.92 10.30 -11.01
C VAL A 42 -18.52 9.38 -9.85
N GLY A 43 -17.33 8.79 -9.93
CA GLY A 43 -16.78 7.95 -8.89
C GLY A 43 -16.49 8.73 -7.60
N PRO A 44 -16.24 8.04 -6.48
CA PRO A 44 -15.85 8.68 -5.21
C PRO A 44 -14.51 9.45 -5.30
N ASP A 45 -13.81 9.34 -6.42
CA ASP A 45 -12.59 10.06 -6.78
C ASP A 45 -12.84 11.30 -7.66
N GLY A 46 -14.10 11.66 -7.94
CA GLY A 46 -14.48 12.85 -8.70
C GLY A 46 -14.35 12.72 -10.22
N ARG A 47 -14.09 11.51 -10.75
CA ARG A 47 -13.95 11.25 -12.19
C ARG A 47 -15.18 10.59 -12.80
N PRO A 48 -15.43 10.74 -14.11
CA PRO A 48 -16.53 10.05 -14.79
C PRO A 48 -16.44 8.53 -14.61
N MET A 49 -17.59 7.92 -14.34
CA MET A 49 -17.80 6.48 -14.13
C MET A 49 -18.81 5.97 -15.16
N GLY A 50 -18.55 4.80 -15.73
CA GLY A 50 -19.44 4.08 -16.62
C GLY A 50 -20.06 2.85 -15.97
N TYR A 51 -20.80 2.08 -16.76
CA TYR A 51 -21.43 0.83 -16.37
C TYR A 51 -21.30 -0.16 -17.50
N ARG A 52 -21.24 -1.46 -17.16
CA ARG A 52 -21.36 -2.56 -18.11
C ARG A 52 -22.55 -3.44 -17.76
N LEU A 53 -22.98 -4.25 -18.72
CA LEU A 53 -24.19 -5.07 -18.60
C LEU A 53 -23.88 -6.54 -18.87
N ASP A 54 -24.06 -7.39 -17.86
CA ASP A 54 -23.85 -8.83 -17.94
C ASP A 54 -25.20 -9.56 -18.02
N SER A 55 -25.40 -10.43 -19.02
CA SER A 55 -26.58 -11.30 -19.09
C SER A 55 -26.36 -12.57 -18.29
N LYS A 56 -27.27 -12.88 -17.35
CA LYS A 56 -27.20 -14.13 -16.60
C LYS A 56 -27.59 -15.34 -17.43
N ALA A 57 -28.58 -15.23 -18.31
CA ALA A 57 -28.96 -16.32 -19.19
C ALA A 57 -27.85 -16.69 -20.19
N LEU A 58 -27.14 -15.69 -20.72
CA LEU A 58 -26.04 -15.91 -21.66
C LEU A 58 -24.70 -16.21 -20.98
N GLY A 59 -24.55 -15.84 -19.70
CA GLY A 59 -23.33 -16.08 -18.93
C GLY A 59 -22.13 -15.22 -19.36
N ARG A 60 -22.38 -14.08 -20.03
CA ARG A 60 -21.34 -13.18 -20.54
C ARG A 60 -21.76 -11.72 -20.47
N GLU A 61 -20.77 -10.85 -20.60
CA GLU A 61 -20.95 -9.42 -20.85
C GLU A 61 -21.54 -9.17 -22.25
N LEU A 62 -22.43 -8.18 -22.35
CA LEU A 62 -22.97 -7.67 -23.61
C LEU A 62 -22.06 -6.54 -24.11
N GLY A 63 -21.61 -6.62 -25.37
CA GLY A 63 -20.78 -5.60 -25.99
C GLY A 63 -21.54 -4.31 -26.25
N GLU A 64 -20.84 -3.17 -26.23
CA GLU A 64 -21.41 -1.83 -26.34
C GLU A 64 -22.25 -1.58 -27.62
N GLU A 65 -21.86 -2.21 -28.73
CA GLU A 65 -22.54 -2.12 -30.03
C GLU A 65 -23.60 -3.20 -30.24
N GLU A 66 -23.72 -4.19 -29.35
CA GLU A 66 -24.78 -5.19 -29.42
C GLU A 66 -26.11 -4.57 -29.00
N THR A 67 -27.21 -5.14 -29.49
CA THR A 67 -28.56 -4.90 -28.96
C THR A 67 -29.02 -6.14 -28.20
N LEU A 68 -30.05 -6.04 -27.35
CA LEU A 68 -30.59 -7.23 -26.66
C LEU A 68 -31.08 -8.27 -27.67
N SER A 69 -31.63 -7.82 -28.80
CA SER A 69 -32.05 -8.68 -29.92
C SER A 69 -30.89 -9.34 -30.63
N SER A 70 -29.83 -8.61 -31.01
CA SER A 70 -28.68 -9.19 -31.70
C SER A 70 -27.88 -10.13 -30.82
N ALA A 71 -27.79 -9.84 -29.52
CA ALA A 71 -27.12 -10.69 -28.54
C ALA A 71 -27.93 -11.95 -28.16
N GLY A 72 -29.21 -12.00 -28.51
CA GLY A 72 -30.10 -13.12 -28.19
C GLY A 72 -30.53 -13.18 -26.72
N VAL A 73 -30.62 -12.03 -26.05
CA VAL A 73 -31.05 -11.94 -24.64
C VAL A 73 -32.53 -12.36 -24.52
N PRO A 74 -32.86 -13.41 -23.74
CA PRO A 74 -34.24 -13.87 -23.60
C PRO A 74 -35.08 -12.91 -22.75
N GLY A 75 -36.40 -12.97 -22.90
CA GLY A 75 -37.32 -12.28 -22.00
C GLY A 75 -37.17 -12.79 -20.56
N GLU A 76 -37.42 -11.91 -19.59
CA GLU A 76 -37.27 -12.15 -18.15
C GLU A 76 -35.82 -12.41 -17.67
N ASP A 77 -34.81 -12.16 -18.51
CA ASP A 77 -33.41 -12.32 -18.10
C ASP A 77 -33.02 -11.36 -16.97
N ARG A 78 -32.01 -11.76 -16.19
CA ARG A 78 -31.35 -10.91 -15.20
C ARG A 78 -30.12 -10.27 -15.83
N LEU A 79 -30.22 -8.98 -16.09
CA LEU A 79 -29.11 -8.17 -16.55
C LEU A 79 -28.44 -7.52 -15.35
N VAL A 80 -27.20 -7.91 -15.08
CA VAL A 80 -26.42 -7.38 -13.96
C VAL A 80 -25.67 -6.15 -14.42
N LEU A 81 -26.02 -5.02 -13.83
CA LEU A 81 -25.34 -3.77 -14.03
C LEU A 81 -24.14 -3.71 -13.08
N THR A 82 -22.94 -3.64 -13.65
CA THR A 82 -21.70 -3.52 -12.89
C THR A 82 -21.09 -2.15 -13.19
N ALA A 83 -20.68 -1.41 -12.16
CA ALA A 83 -19.97 -0.15 -12.37
C ALA A 83 -18.66 -0.44 -13.11
N ASP A 84 -18.48 0.19 -14.26
CA ASP A 84 -17.27 0.13 -15.05
C ASP A 84 -16.53 1.45 -14.87
N ILE A 85 -15.44 1.40 -14.11
CA ILE A 85 -14.58 2.58 -13.95
C ILE A 85 -13.79 2.66 -15.26
N THR A 86 -14.32 3.43 -16.21
CA THR A 86 -13.91 3.49 -17.62
C THR A 86 -12.40 3.36 -17.77
N ALA A 87 -11.98 2.25 -18.40
CA ALA A 87 -10.59 1.91 -18.65
C ALA A 87 -9.98 2.81 -19.75
N GLY A 88 -9.68 4.06 -19.38
CA GLY A 88 -8.83 4.98 -20.14
C GLY A 88 -7.46 5.19 -19.48
N ALA A 89 -7.18 4.50 -18.39
CA ALA A 89 -5.87 4.50 -17.76
C ALA A 89 -5.70 3.25 -16.91
N GLY A 90 -4.50 2.68 -16.99
CA GLY A 90 -4.23 1.31 -16.58
C GLY A 90 -4.52 0.99 -15.11
N LEU A 91 -4.26 -0.26 -14.77
CA LEU A 91 -4.27 -0.86 -13.43
C LEU A 91 -3.79 0.10 -12.31
N GLU A 92 -2.92 1.06 -12.64
CA GLU A 92 -2.42 2.22 -11.87
C GLU A 92 -3.44 3.15 -11.18
N GLN A 93 -4.75 3.10 -11.47
CA GLN A 93 -5.67 4.18 -11.03
C GLN A 93 -6.41 4.01 -9.69
N SER A 94 -6.55 2.79 -9.17
CA SER A 94 -7.24 2.61 -7.87
C SER A 94 -6.49 3.33 -6.75
N PRO A 95 -7.15 3.91 -5.72
CA PRO A 95 -6.45 4.58 -4.61
C PRO A 95 -5.39 3.69 -3.97
N ARG A 96 -5.67 2.39 -3.86
CA ARG A 96 -4.71 1.38 -3.42
C ARG A 96 -3.56 1.22 -4.41
N MET A 97 -3.81 1.10 -5.71
CA MET A 97 -2.73 0.97 -6.69
C MET A 97 -1.82 2.20 -6.72
N ARG A 98 -2.40 3.41 -6.72
CA ARG A 98 -1.65 4.67 -6.61
C ARG A 98 -0.79 4.70 -5.35
N ARG A 99 -1.33 4.18 -4.25
CA ARG A 99 -0.59 4.03 -3.00
C ARG A 99 0.59 3.06 -3.15
N LEU A 100 0.35 1.85 -3.65
CA LEU A 100 1.39 0.82 -3.81
C LEU A 100 2.49 1.28 -4.78
N LEU A 101 2.11 1.93 -5.89
CA LEU A 101 3.05 2.49 -6.86
C LEU A 101 3.91 3.60 -6.22
N GLY A 102 3.27 4.55 -5.55
CA GLY A 102 3.98 5.64 -4.87
C GLY A 102 4.86 5.15 -3.71
N ASP A 103 4.47 4.10 -2.99
CA ASP A 103 5.34 3.48 -2.00
C ASP A 103 6.52 2.75 -2.64
N TYR A 104 6.30 2.07 -3.77
CA TYR A 104 7.38 1.41 -4.51
C TYR A 104 8.41 2.41 -5.04
N GLU A 105 7.96 3.55 -5.58
CA GLU A 105 8.84 4.65 -5.98
C GLU A 105 9.65 5.19 -4.80
N ARG A 106 9.01 5.47 -3.66
CA ARG A 106 9.70 5.93 -2.45
C ARG A 106 10.66 4.89 -1.89
N MET A 107 10.34 3.61 -1.96
CA MET A 107 11.25 2.52 -1.57
C MET A 107 12.49 2.49 -2.47
N ARG A 108 12.33 2.68 -3.78
CA ARG A 108 13.46 2.79 -4.72
C ARG A 108 14.32 4.01 -4.42
N GLU A 109 13.71 5.16 -4.14
CA GLU A 109 14.42 6.38 -3.72
C GLU A 109 15.17 6.17 -2.40
N LEU A 110 14.53 5.52 -1.42
CA LEU A 110 15.12 5.16 -0.14
C LEU A 110 16.39 4.31 -0.32
N ALA A 111 16.30 3.23 -1.10
CA ALA A 111 17.44 2.38 -1.39
C ALA A 111 18.54 3.12 -2.16
N ALA A 112 18.16 3.98 -3.12
CA ALA A 112 19.12 4.82 -3.83
C ALA A 112 19.81 5.86 -2.94
N ARG A 113 19.22 6.21 -1.79
CA ARG A 113 19.76 7.17 -0.81
C ARG A 113 20.47 6.51 0.37
N SER A 114 20.48 5.19 0.47
CA SER A 114 21.05 4.47 1.60
C SER A 114 22.18 3.55 1.15
N ASP A 115 23.27 3.53 1.92
CA ASP A 115 24.29 2.47 1.80
C ASP A 115 23.97 1.28 2.73
N LEU A 116 22.95 1.43 3.60
CA LEU A 116 22.61 0.50 4.68
C LEU A 116 21.27 -0.22 4.51
N ILE A 117 20.45 0.21 3.54
CA ILE A 117 19.12 -0.34 3.28
C ILE A 117 19.05 -0.81 1.83
N ARG A 118 18.68 -2.07 1.65
CA ARG A 118 18.37 -2.68 0.35
C ARG A 118 17.04 -3.42 0.46
N PHE A 119 16.39 -3.66 -0.65
CA PHE A 119 15.19 -4.50 -0.64
C PHE A 119 15.06 -5.30 -1.93
N GLU A 120 14.41 -6.45 -1.81
CA GLU A 120 13.88 -7.24 -2.90
C GLU A 120 12.35 -7.16 -2.84
N ALA A 121 11.68 -7.22 -3.99
CA ALA A 121 10.23 -7.08 -4.06
C ALA A 121 9.63 -8.08 -5.03
N GLU A 122 8.53 -8.72 -4.63
CA GLU A 122 7.82 -9.70 -5.46
C GLU A 122 6.68 -9.01 -6.20
N THR A 123 6.74 -9.01 -7.53
CA THR A 123 5.66 -8.49 -8.39
C THR A 123 4.80 -9.66 -8.89
N PRO A 124 3.48 -9.69 -8.60
CA PRO A 124 2.61 -10.80 -9.01
C PRO A 124 2.52 -10.99 -10.52
N ARG A 125 2.69 -9.90 -11.29
CA ARG A 125 2.68 -9.85 -12.77
C ARG A 125 3.57 -8.71 -13.23
N SER A 126 4.09 -8.81 -14.46
CA SER A 126 4.85 -7.73 -15.10
C SER A 126 4.02 -6.44 -15.13
N GLY A 127 4.56 -5.36 -14.55
CA GLY A 127 3.92 -4.05 -14.51
C GLY A 127 2.99 -3.79 -13.31
N ALA A 128 2.75 -4.77 -12.42
CA ALA A 128 2.04 -4.52 -11.16
C ALA A 128 3.00 -4.08 -10.05
N PRO A 129 2.63 -3.13 -9.16
CA PRO A 129 3.46 -2.78 -8.02
C PRO A 129 3.56 -3.95 -7.04
N PRO A 130 4.69 -4.08 -6.33
CA PRO A 130 4.87 -5.18 -5.40
C PRO A 130 4.05 -5.00 -4.13
N GLU A 131 3.53 -6.12 -3.64
CA GLU A 131 2.80 -6.20 -2.37
C GLU A 131 3.62 -6.90 -1.27
N ARG A 132 4.73 -7.54 -1.64
CA ARG A 132 5.69 -8.16 -0.71
C ARG A 132 7.08 -7.61 -0.93
N TYR A 133 7.76 -7.31 0.17
CA TYR A 133 9.12 -6.80 0.19
C TYR A 133 9.93 -7.58 1.21
N VAL A 134 11.15 -7.94 0.85
CA VAL A 134 12.17 -8.38 1.81
C VAL A 134 13.19 -7.26 1.92
N VAL A 135 13.16 -6.54 3.04
CA VAL A 135 14.08 -5.44 3.31
C VAL A 135 15.28 -5.96 4.08
N THR A 136 16.48 -5.63 3.63
CA THR A 136 17.75 -5.95 4.28
C THR A 136 18.38 -4.69 4.83
N PHE A 137 18.71 -4.71 6.11
CA PHE A 137 19.53 -3.71 6.79
C PHE A 137 20.95 -4.24 6.97
N THR A 138 21.96 -3.42 6.68
CA THR A 138 23.38 -3.73 6.89
C THR A 138 24.03 -2.93 8.03
N CYS A 139 23.22 -2.36 8.92
CA CYS A 139 23.69 -1.64 10.11
C CYS A 139 23.91 -2.59 11.28
N LYS A 140 24.74 -2.16 12.24
CA LYS A 140 25.05 -2.96 13.43
C LYS A 140 23.81 -3.02 14.32
N GLY A 141 23.40 -4.25 14.65
CA GLY A 141 22.31 -4.57 15.56
C GLY A 141 22.70 -5.70 16.52
N ILE A 142 21.82 -6.03 17.45
CA ILE A 142 22.04 -7.13 18.41
C ILE A 142 21.25 -8.34 17.95
N ILE A 143 21.94 -9.47 17.79
CA ILE A 143 21.36 -10.73 17.27
C ILE A 143 21.13 -11.77 18.36
N GLY A 144 21.59 -11.51 19.57
CA GLY A 144 21.46 -12.39 20.73
C GLY A 144 22.29 -11.90 21.91
N VAL A 145 22.19 -12.61 23.03
CA VAL A 145 22.95 -12.34 24.26
C VAL A 145 23.52 -13.64 24.81
N ASP A 146 24.73 -13.59 25.37
CA ASP A 146 25.31 -14.75 26.04
C ASP A 146 24.75 -14.95 27.45
N ARG A 147 25.13 -16.06 28.10
CA ARG A 147 24.73 -16.38 29.49
C ARG A 147 25.17 -15.33 30.52
N ARG A 148 26.11 -14.45 30.18
CA ARG A 148 26.59 -13.36 31.05
C ARG A 148 25.92 -12.02 30.71
N GLY A 149 24.97 -12.01 29.78
CA GLY A 149 24.25 -10.82 29.33
C GLY A 149 25.08 -9.92 28.39
N ARG A 150 26.16 -10.44 27.78
CA ARG A 150 26.93 -9.69 26.78
C ARG A 150 26.27 -9.81 25.41
N PRO A 151 26.09 -8.71 24.67
CA PRO A 151 25.44 -8.74 23.37
C PRO A 151 26.34 -9.38 22.30
N HIS A 152 25.73 -10.17 21.43
CA HIS A 152 26.28 -10.58 20.15
C HIS A 152 25.79 -9.62 19.06
N TYR A 153 26.72 -9.11 18.27
CA TYR A 153 26.41 -8.16 17.20
C TYR A 153 26.36 -8.85 15.85
N GLY A 154 25.44 -8.39 15.00
CA GLY A 154 25.36 -8.75 13.59
C GLY A 154 25.05 -7.52 12.76
N GLU A 155 25.40 -7.58 11.48
CA GLU A 155 25.10 -6.50 10.53
C GLU A 155 24.03 -6.88 9.52
N HIS A 156 23.71 -8.15 9.32
CA HIS A 156 22.71 -8.57 8.34
C HIS A 156 21.36 -8.84 9.02
N HIS A 157 20.37 -7.97 8.74
CA HIS A 157 19.02 -8.09 9.29
C HIS A 157 17.97 -8.04 8.21
N GLN A 158 17.00 -8.95 8.23
CA GLN A 158 15.93 -8.99 7.23
C GLN A 158 14.54 -8.99 7.83
N VAL A 159 13.64 -8.26 7.17
CA VAL A 159 12.21 -8.21 7.49
C VAL A 159 11.39 -8.37 6.22
N GLU A 160 10.41 -9.26 6.26
CA GLU A 160 9.35 -9.35 5.28
C GLU A 160 8.26 -8.33 5.61
N ILE A 161 7.83 -7.58 4.61
CA ILE A 161 6.72 -6.63 4.68
C ILE A 161 5.65 -7.05 3.68
N TYR A 162 4.43 -7.30 4.17
CA TYR A 162 3.27 -7.66 3.35
C TYR A 162 2.20 -6.57 3.38
N LEU A 163 1.93 -6.00 2.21
CA LEU A 163 0.92 -4.98 1.97
C LEU A 163 -0.42 -5.64 1.63
N HIS A 164 -1.07 -6.26 2.62
CA HIS A 164 -2.37 -6.93 2.45
C HIS A 164 -3.51 -5.99 1.97
N ASN A 165 -4.66 -6.54 1.61
CA ASN A 165 -5.79 -5.81 0.98
C ASN A 165 -6.35 -4.60 1.76
N GLN A 166 -6.15 -4.52 3.08
CA GLN A 166 -6.61 -3.38 3.89
C GLN A 166 -5.51 -2.31 4.09
N TYR A 167 -4.33 -2.49 3.49
CA TYR A 167 -3.32 -1.44 3.41
C TYR A 167 -3.77 -0.34 2.43
N PRO A 168 -3.61 0.96 2.77
CA PRO A 168 -2.89 1.50 3.93
C PRO A 168 -3.75 1.82 5.17
N GLN A 169 -5.05 1.52 5.16
CA GLN A 169 -5.95 1.77 6.29
C GLN A 169 -5.52 0.98 7.53
N ARG A 170 -5.02 -0.23 7.33
CA ARG A 170 -4.27 -1.00 8.33
C ARG A 170 -2.77 -0.99 7.99
N TRP A 171 -1.96 -1.08 9.02
CA TRP A 171 -0.51 -1.16 8.88
C TRP A 171 -0.07 -2.43 8.14
N PRO A 172 1.11 -2.43 7.49
CA PRO A 172 1.65 -3.62 6.84
C PRO A 172 1.81 -4.82 7.78
N GLY A 173 1.67 -6.04 7.25
CA GLY A 173 2.14 -7.23 7.94
C GLY A 173 3.67 -7.21 8.01
N LEU A 174 4.24 -7.47 9.19
CA LEU A 174 5.68 -7.47 9.42
C LEU A 174 6.14 -8.80 10.02
N LYS A 175 7.17 -9.39 9.42
CA LYS A 175 7.81 -10.61 9.91
C LYS A 175 9.31 -10.48 9.82
N TRP A 176 9.97 -10.42 10.97
CA TRP A 176 11.42 -10.47 11.06
C TRP A 176 11.94 -11.87 10.72
N LEU A 177 12.97 -11.96 9.89
CA LEU A 177 13.45 -13.20 9.29
C LEU A 177 14.79 -13.69 9.85
N THR A 178 15.62 -12.77 10.33
CA THR A 178 16.97 -13.09 10.85
C THR A 178 16.99 -13.09 12.38
N PRO A 179 18.02 -13.70 13.03
CA PRO A 179 18.21 -13.55 14.46
C PRO A 179 18.26 -12.07 14.87
N ILE A 180 17.52 -11.72 15.92
CA ILE A 180 17.44 -10.38 16.46
C ILE A 180 17.17 -10.47 17.96
N TRP A 181 17.76 -9.58 18.72
CA TRP A 181 17.45 -9.36 20.12
C TRP A 181 17.00 -7.91 20.22
N HIS A 182 15.71 -7.67 20.44
CA HIS A 182 15.16 -6.31 20.47
C HIS A 182 13.87 -6.26 21.30
N PRO A 183 13.65 -5.26 22.18
CA PRO A 183 12.46 -5.17 23.03
C PRO A 183 11.12 -5.20 22.29
N ASN A 184 11.09 -4.77 21.03
CA ASN A 184 9.86 -4.67 20.22
C ASN A 184 9.82 -5.65 19.03
N ILE A 185 10.77 -6.60 18.96
CA ILE A 185 10.76 -7.67 17.94
C ILE A 185 10.97 -9.00 18.68
N HIS A 186 10.01 -9.90 18.56
CA HIS A 186 10.03 -11.15 19.33
C HIS A 186 11.11 -12.10 18.80
N HIS A 187 12.12 -12.41 19.60
CA HIS A 187 13.31 -13.13 19.14
C HIS A 187 13.03 -14.57 18.66
N LEU A 188 12.01 -15.25 19.20
CA LEU A 188 11.66 -16.62 18.79
C LEU A 188 10.81 -16.73 17.52
N ASN A 189 9.88 -15.80 17.31
CA ASN A 189 8.87 -15.92 16.27
C ASN A 189 8.90 -14.77 15.25
N GLY A 190 9.79 -13.78 15.42
CA GLY A 190 10.00 -12.68 14.48
C GLY A 190 8.81 -11.72 14.34
N SER A 191 7.79 -11.79 15.19
CA SER A 191 6.70 -10.80 15.15
C SER A 191 7.23 -9.43 15.60
N VAL A 192 6.84 -8.39 14.86
CA VAL A 192 7.30 -7.01 15.07
C VAL A 192 6.16 -6.18 15.64
N CYS A 193 6.40 -5.48 16.73
CA CYS A 193 5.49 -4.48 17.26
C CYS A 193 6.01 -3.09 16.89
N ILE A 194 5.31 -2.46 15.96
CA ILE A 194 5.37 -1.01 15.74
C ILE A 194 4.14 -0.45 16.45
N ASP A 195 4.34 0.42 17.44
CA ASP A 195 3.26 1.03 18.21
C ASP A 195 2.04 1.35 17.32
N ALA A 196 0.86 0.85 17.69
CA ALA A 196 -0.35 1.00 16.87
C ALA A 196 -0.71 2.48 16.62
N ALA A 197 -0.35 3.37 17.55
CA ALA A 197 -0.56 4.81 17.41
C ALA A 197 0.42 5.47 16.42
N TRP A 198 1.54 4.81 16.12
CA TRP A 198 2.56 5.35 15.22
C TRP A 198 2.11 5.32 13.75
N TRP A 199 1.35 4.30 13.34
CA TRP A 199 0.90 4.16 11.95
C TRP A 199 -0.33 5.02 11.65
N THR A 200 -0.25 5.80 10.58
CA THR A 200 -1.40 6.46 9.97
C THR A 200 -1.40 6.14 8.48
N ALA A 201 -2.59 6.10 7.86
CA ALA A 201 -2.70 5.89 6.42
C ALA A 201 -1.99 6.98 5.59
N SER A 202 -1.57 8.10 6.18
CA SER A 202 -0.76 9.13 5.52
C SER A 202 0.75 8.88 5.57
N ARG A 203 1.25 8.02 6.46
CA ARG A 203 2.67 7.63 6.47
C ARG A 203 2.97 6.68 5.33
N SER A 204 4.10 6.89 4.67
CA SER A 204 4.57 6.08 3.55
C SER A 204 5.44 4.90 3.99
N LEU A 205 5.59 3.91 3.12
CA LEU A 205 6.33 2.68 3.40
C LEU A 205 7.82 2.94 3.68
N ASP A 206 8.46 3.89 2.98
CA ASP A 206 9.86 4.26 3.20
C ASP A 206 10.11 4.75 4.63
N ARG A 207 9.16 5.50 5.20
CA ARG A 207 9.26 6.01 6.58
C ARG A 207 9.17 4.89 7.60
N LEU A 208 8.34 3.88 7.34
CA LEU A 208 8.33 2.67 8.14
C LEU A 208 9.67 1.94 8.07
N VAL A 209 10.24 1.79 6.88
CA VAL A 209 11.53 1.09 6.72
C VAL A 209 12.68 1.83 7.42
N VAL A 210 12.73 3.16 7.34
CA VAL A 210 13.71 3.94 8.10
C VAL A 210 13.55 3.70 9.61
N MET A 211 12.32 3.75 10.10
CA MET A 211 12.03 3.49 11.52
C MET A 211 12.45 2.07 11.94
N LEU A 212 12.19 1.05 11.12
CA LEU A 212 12.65 -0.32 11.38
C LEU A 212 14.19 -0.40 11.42
N GLY A 213 14.89 0.33 10.56
CA GLY A 213 16.35 0.45 10.63
C GLY A 213 16.82 1.10 11.94
N GLU A 214 16.11 2.14 12.42
CA GLU A 214 16.40 2.78 13.70
C GLU A 214 16.17 1.82 14.89
N MET A 215 15.23 0.89 14.78
CA MET A 215 15.06 -0.20 15.75
C MET A 215 16.29 -1.11 15.78
N VAL A 216 16.81 -1.53 14.61
CA VAL A 216 18.05 -2.35 14.54
C VAL A 216 19.22 -1.65 15.23
N GLN A 217 19.34 -0.33 15.04
CA GLN A 217 20.39 0.49 15.65
C GLN A 217 20.16 0.75 17.17
N TYR A 218 19.02 0.34 17.74
CA TYR A 218 18.58 0.73 19.08
C TYR A 218 18.49 2.27 19.25
N LYS A 219 18.14 2.99 18.18
CA LYS A 219 17.74 4.42 18.25
C LYS A 219 16.26 4.56 18.62
N ASN A 220 15.44 3.58 18.24
CA ASN A 220 13.99 3.56 18.50
C ASN A 220 13.56 2.23 19.12
N PHE A 221 13.27 2.23 20.42
CA PHE A 221 12.81 1.04 21.14
C PHE A 221 12.03 1.43 22.40
N HIS A 222 11.21 0.50 22.87
CA HIS A 222 10.44 0.61 24.11
C HIS A 222 10.67 -0.64 24.96
N ASP A 223 11.35 -0.48 26.09
CA ASP A 223 11.71 -1.55 27.02
C ASP A 223 11.01 -1.43 28.39
N ASP A 224 10.16 -0.42 28.60
CA ASP A 224 9.42 -0.19 29.84
C ASP A 224 8.12 -1.02 29.86
N PRO A 225 7.99 -2.02 30.75
CA PRO A 225 6.80 -2.85 30.84
C PRO A 225 5.64 -2.15 31.57
N THR A 226 5.85 -0.96 32.12
CA THR A 226 4.86 -0.25 32.94
C THR A 226 4.09 0.81 32.14
N LYS A 227 4.54 1.14 30.93
CA LYS A 227 3.94 2.21 30.11
C LYS A 227 3.82 1.77 28.64
N PRO A 228 2.72 2.12 27.96
CA PRO A 228 2.61 1.91 26.53
C PRO A 228 3.54 2.87 25.77
N PRO A 229 4.03 2.46 24.58
CA PRO A 229 3.86 1.14 23.99
C PRO A 229 4.71 0.09 24.71
N PHE A 230 4.08 -1.02 25.10
CA PHE A 230 4.73 -2.06 25.89
C PHE A 230 5.76 -2.84 25.07
N PRO A 231 6.83 -3.36 25.70
CA PRO A 231 7.76 -4.26 25.02
C PRO A 231 7.02 -5.50 24.52
N TRP A 232 7.37 -5.88 23.29
CA TRP A 232 6.83 -7.07 22.65
C TRP A 232 7.59 -8.34 23.05
N ASP A 233 8.88 -8.17 23.34
CA ASP A 233 9.77 -9.21 23.82
C ASP A 233 10.17 -8.91 25.28
N PRO A 234 9.53 -9.55 26.27
CA PRO A 234 9.77 -9.24 27.68
C PRO A 234 11.19 -9.63 28.13
N GLU A 235 11.82 -10.60 27.47
CA GLU A 235 13.18 -11.03 27.80
C GLU A 235 14.21 -10.03 27.28
N ALA A 236 14.11 -9.67 26.01
CA ALA A 236 14.97 -8.65 25.44
C ALA A 236 14.80 -7.29 26.12
N ALA A 237 13.57 -6.93 26.53
CA ALA A 237 13.29 -5.71 27.28
C ALA A 237 13.93 -5.70 28.67
N ARG A 238 13.81 -6.80 29.43
CA ARG A 238 14.47 -6.93 30.74
C ARG A 238 15.99 -6.83 30.59
N TRP A 239 16.57 -7.58 29.65
CA TRP A 239 17.99 -7.49 29.36
C TRP A 239 18.41 -6.05 29.00
N CYS A 240 17.64 -5.37 28.15
CA CYS A 240 17.94 -4.01 27.71
C CYS A 240 18.03 -3.04 28.90
N ARG A 241 17.05 -3.07 29.82
CA ARG A 241 17.08 -2.23 31.03
C ARG A 241 18.27 -2.54 31.94
N ASP A 242 18.53 -3.82 32.19
CA ASP A 242 19.65 -4.25 33.05
C ASP A 242 21.00 -3.86 32.43
N TYR A 243 21.12 -3.99 31.11
CA TYR A 243 22.32 -3.66 30.37
C TYR A 243 22.58 -2.15 30.37
N ARG A 244 21.57 -1.30 30.18
CA ARG A 244 21.70 0.17 30.25
C ARG A 244 22.14 0.66 31.62
N THR A 245 21.69 0.02 32.70
CA THR A 245 22.13 0.35 34.07
C THR A 245 23.64 0.17 34.22
N LYS A 246 24.20 -0.87 33.61
CA LYS A 246 25.64 -1.19 33.67
C LYS A 246 26.45 -0.45 32.60
N SER A 247 25.83 -0.13 31.47
CA SER A 247 26.44 0.51 30.29
C SER A 247 25.54 1.63 29.77
N PRO A 248 25.53 2.81 30.42
CA PRO A 248 24.58 3.89 30.10
C PRO A 248 24.72 4.44 28.67
N GLN A 249 25.89 4.27 28.05
CA GLN A 249 26.21 4.75 26.69
C GLN A 249 26.17 3.62 25.64
N ALA A 250 25.58 2.46 25.97
CA ALA A 250 25.51 1.30 25.08
C ALA A 250 24.70 1.53 23.81
N PHE A 251 23.73 2.45 23.87
CA PHE A 251 22.79 2.70 22.78
C PHE A 251 22.89 4.14 22.26
N PRO A 252 22.67 4.37 20.95
CA PRO A 252 22.45 3.35 19.92
C PRO A 252 23.71 2.51 19.64
N VAL A 253 23.53 1.25 19.22
CA VAL A 253 24.65 0.35 18.89
C VAL A 253 25.33 0.69 17.57
N ASP A 254 24.65 1.48 16.73
CA ASP A 254 25.17 2.05 15.50
C ASP A 254 24.74 3.52 15.39
N ARG A 255 25.70 4.40 15.15
CA ARG A 255 25.47 5.85 15.03
C ARG A 255 25.44 6.34 13.58
N ARG A 256 25.69 5.47 12.60
CA ARG A 256 25.59 5.83 11.18
C ARG A 256 24.15 6.27 10.88
N GLU A 257 24.02 7.26 10.02
CA GLU A 257 22.71 7.66 9.50
C GLU A 257 22.28 6.69 8.41
N LEU A 258 21.00 6.30 8.43
CA LEU A 258 20.45 5.35 7.46
C LEU A 258 20.37 5.96 6.05
N LEU A 259 20.27 7.29 5.96
CA LEU A 259 20.21 8.02 4.70
C LEU A 259 21.46 8.86 4.53
N ARG A 260 21.97 8.93 3.30
CA ARG A 260 23.00 9.90 2.94
C ARG A 260 22.43 11.33 3.03
N PRO A 261 23.23 12.33 3.45
CA PRO A 261 22.83 13.72 3.43
C PRO A 261 22.43 14.15 2.01
N GLU A 262 21.34 14.91 1.88
CA GLU A 262 21.00 15.53 0.60
C GLU A 262 22.09 16.53 0.21
N ARG A 263 22.73 16.31 -0.95
CA ARG A 263 23.62 17.31 -1.53
C ARG A 263 22.75 18.45 -2.08
N ILE A 264 22.43 19.43 -1.24
CA ILE A 264 21.86 20.70 -1.70
C ILE A 264 22.97 21.41 -2.49
N LYS A 265 22.88 21.42 -3.82
CA LYS A 265 23.72 22.31 -4.64
C LYS A 265 23.26 23.75 -4.38
N LEU A 266 23.95 24.46 -3.49
CA LEU A 266 23.67 25.87 -3.19
C LEU A 266 24.21 26.86 -4.23
N ASP A 267 24.94 26.39 -5.25
CA ASP A 267 25.54 27.27 -6.26
C ASP A 267 24.80 27.19 -7.60
N ALA A 268 23.65 27.85 -7.69
CA ALA A 268 23.19 28.38 -8.97
C ALA A 268 23.71 29.82 -9.09
N PRO A 269 24.54 30.15 -10.09
CA PRO A 269 25.00 31.52 -10.28
C PRO A 269 23.79 32.45 -10.51
N PRO A 270 23.82 33.68 -9.99
CA PRO A 270 22.67 34.59 -10.12
C PRO A 270 22.37 34.84 -11.59
N LYS A 271 21.13 34.53 -12.02
CA LYS A 271 20.64 34.85 -13.37
C LYS A 271 20.80 36.35 -13.60
N LYS A 272 21.60 36.73 -14.61
CA LYS A 272 21.76 38.13 -15.03
C LYS A 272 20.38 38.70 -15.40
N ARG A 273 19.93 39.73 -14.67
CA ARG A 273 18.73 40.49 -15.02
C ARG A 273 18.99 41.25 -16.34
N PRO A 274 18.12 41.13 -17.36
CA PRO A 274 18.28 41.91 -18.58
C PRO A 274 18.10 43.39 -18.27
N ARG A 275 19.11 44.21 -18.60
CA ARG A 275 19.02 45.67 -18.57
C ARG A 275 18.29 46.12 -19.83
N ILE A 276 17.05 46.55 -19.69
CA ILE A 276 16.32 47.26 -20.75
C ILE A 276 16.62 48.75 -20.56
N GLN A 277 17.28 49.38 -21.53
CA GLN A 277 17.33 50.83 -21.64
C GLN A 277 16.24 51.26 -22.64
N LEU A 278 15.33 52.11 -22.19
CA LEU A 278 14.36 52.78 -23.05
C LEU A 278 15.01 54.05 -23.62
N LYS A 279 14.84 54.29 -24.92
CA LYS A 279 15.05 55.60 -25.55
C LYS A 279 13.78 56.42 -25.40
#